data_AF-A0A9Q0GK17-F1
#
_entry.id   AF-A0A9Q0GK17-F1
#
_cell.length_a   1.000
_cell.length_b   1.000
_cell.length_c   1.000
_cell.angle_alpha   90.00
_cell.angle_beta   90.00
_cell.angle_gamma   90.00
#
_symmetry.space_group_name_H-M   'P 1'
#
loop_
_entity.id
_entity.type
_entity.pdbx_description
1 polymer ?
#
loop_
_entity_poly.entity_id
_entity_poly.type
_entity_poly.pdbx_seq_one_letter_code
_entity_poly.pdbx_strand_id
1 'polypeptide(L)'
;NGEEDLCPEFEPTSRIVGRDGLCVVVQDSDPTDGNKIVLDDCRINHVWTFKRDGTIRWRDKCLTAIKNFTNQAPQQQSSNNDDDQTIMSTMVIYNCTSTAPYLTIYWNVTTNGSIVSLQDDDLSLTAPAGQGTTLTAENTALNSSQAWLPTNHYQPFRAALSDIRSAGFLRLKEGDGRVLVIERLRNGSKITREWAIYPDGTIRPVSALHQCFTLTLGKVELEKRVVIEDCNGSYEQRWMFRSNGYLMNPESGLILSVRKNGSVSTPIARRPLGKLKDRYWLPWL
;
A
#
# COMPACT_ATOMS: atom_id res chain seq x y z
N ASN A 1 35.78 -7.24 -28.86
CA ASN A 1 35.64 -6.35 -27.69
C ASN A 1 34.29 -5.67 -27.77
N GLY A 2 33.23 -6.36 -27.36
CA GLY A 2 31.93 -5.76 -27.13
C GLY A 2 31.74 -5.75 -25.63
N GLU A 3 31.95 -4.61 -24.99
CA GLU A 3 31.44 -4.40 -23.64
C GLU A 3 29.92 -4.41 -23.77
N GLU A 4 29.28 -5.42 -23.19
CA GLU A 4 27.84 -5.40 -22.99
C GLU A 4 27.53 -4.17 -22.15
N ASP A 5 26.76 -3.25 -22.73
CA ASP A 5 26.29 -2.02 -22.10
C ASP A 5 25.24 -2.42 -21.04
N LEU A 6 25.71 -2.97 -19.92
CA LEU A 6 24.89 -3.36 -18.78
C LEU A 6 24.32 -2.08 -18.16
N CYS A 7 23.02 -2.08 -17.86
CA CYS A 7 22.36 -0.96 -17.19
C CYS A 7 23.16 -0.58 -15.93
N PRO A 8 23.48 0.71 -15.73
CA PRO A 8 24.30 1.14 -14.60
C PRO A 8 23.61 0.79 -13.28
N GLU A 9 24.36 0.12 -12.41
CA GLU A 9 23.89 -0.23 -11.08
C GLU A 9 23.74 1.03 -10.23
N PHE A 10 22.54 1.26 -9.70
CA PHE A 10 22.21 2.47 -8.94
C PHE A 10 21.63 2.11 -7.57
N GLU A 11 22.04 2.86 -6.54
CA GLU A 11 21.53 2.77 -5.18
C GLU A 11 20.71 4.02 -4.86
N PRO A 12 19.40 4.03 -5.14
CA PRO A 12 18.58 5.23 -5.03
C PRO A 12 18.42 5.67 -3.58
N THR A 13 18.39 6.98 -3.39
CA THR A 13 18.04 7.61 -2.11
C THR A 13 16.71 8.35 -2.24
N SER A 14 15.72 7.98 -1.44
CA SER A 14 14.40 8.61 -1.43
C SER A 14 13.76 8.56 -0.05
N ARG A 15 12.63 9.25 0.14
CA ARG A 15 11.75 8.95 1.28
C ARG A 15 11.03 7.64 1.04
N ILE A 16 10.48 7.08 2.10
CA ILE A 16 9.56 5.94 2.05
C ILE A 16 8.25 6.46 2.60
N VAL A 17 7.23 6.51 1.74
CA VAL A 17 5.92 7.09 2.07
C VAL A 17 4.90 5.96 2.11
N GLY A 18 4.02 5.94 3.10
CA GLY A 18 3.03 4.89 3.27
C GLY A 18 1.71 5.43 3.79
N ARG A 19 1.22 4.80 4.86
CA ARG A 19 -0.09 5.07 5.46
C ARG A 19 -0.35 6.56 5.65
N ASP A 20 -1.49 7.02 5.13
CA ASP A 20 -1.95 8.41 5.19
C ASP A 20 -1.02 9.44 4.51
N GLY A 21 -0.08 8.98 3.67
CA GLY A 21 0.89 9.85 3.00
C GLY A 21 2.03 10.30 3.92
N LEU A 22 2.18 9.65 5.07
CA LEU A 22 3.25 9.90 6.04
C LEU A 22 4.50 9.09 5.68
N CYS A 23 5.63 9.49 6.27
CA CYS A 23 6.93 8.95 5.96
C CYS A 23 7.49 8.06 7.08
N VAL A 24 8.35 7.11 6.67
CA VAL A 24 9.22 6.34 7.56
C VAL A 24 10.31 7.26 8.11
N VAL A 25 10.26 7.54 9.40
CA VAL A 25 11.08 8.56 10.09
C VAL A 25 11.80 7.93 11.28
N VAL A 26 13.05 8.34 11.52
CA VAL A 26 13.79 7.99 12.73
C VAL A 26 13.35 8.93 13.85
N GLN A 27 12.87 8.36 14.96
CA GLN A 27 12.32 9.13 16.08
C GLN A 27 13.35 10.15 16.59
N ASP A 28 12.92 11.41 16.73
CA ASP A 28 13.74 12.53 17.20
C ASP A 28 15.05 12.77 16.42
N SER A 29 15.22 12.12 15.26
CA SER A 29 16.48 12.09 14.48
C SER A 29 17.71 11.60 15.27
N ASP A 30 17.49 10.83 16.33
CA ASP A 30 18.56 10.25 17.15
C ASP A 30 19.18 9.05 16.42
N PRO A 31 20.51 9.05 16.15
CA PRO A 31 21.21 7.98 15.44
C PRO A 31 21.60 6.78 16.31
N THR A 32 21.18 6.73 17.57
CA THR A 32 21.51 5.64 18.50
C THR A 32 20.95 4.29 18.03
N ASP A 33 21.75 3.24 18.12
CA ASP A 33 21.31 1.88 17.77
C ASP A 33 20.12 1.44 18.63
N GLY A 34 19.09 0.91 18.00
CA GLY A 34 17.83 0.54 18.65
C GLY A 34 16.84 1.70 18.76
N ASN A 35 17.17 2.91 18.31
CA ASN A 35 16.21 4.00 18.27
C ASN A 35 15.07 3.68 17.29
N LYS A 36 13.85 4.02 17.70
CA LYS A 36 12.63 3.60 17.01
C LYS A 36 12.45 4.31 15.67
N ILE A 37 11.80 3.60 14.77
CA ILE A 37 11.29 4.17 13.53
C ILE A 37 9.79 4.37 13.69
N VAL A 38 9.33 5.55 13.33
CA VAL A 38 7.95 6.00 13.48
C VAL A 38 7.36 6.43 12.14
N LEU A 39 6.04 6.43 12.05
CA LEU A 39 5.30 7.04 10.96
C LEU A 39 5.03 8.51 11.29
N ASP A 40 5.59 9.45 10.53
CA ASP A 40 5.41 10.88 10.82
C ASP A 40 5.51 11.74 9.55
N ASP A 41 5.32 13.05 9.70
CA ASP A 41 5.42 14.02 8.61
C ASP A 41 6.74 13.87 7.83
N CYS A 42 6.63 13.96 6.50
CA CYS A 42 7.77 13.83 5.61
C CYS A 42 8.76 14.99 5.76
N ARG A 43 9.99 14.68 6.20
CA ARG A 43 11.08 15.66 6.40
C ARG A 43 12.21 15.46 5.40
N ILE A 44 13.08 16.46 5.24
CA ILE A 44 14.18 16.43 4.25
C ILE A 44 15.34 15.52 4.67
N ASN A 45 15.57 15.38 5.98
CA ASN A 45 16.67 14.60 6.57
C ASN A 45 16.29 13.13 6.83
N HIS A 46 15.10 12.69 6.43
CA HIS A 46 14.60 11.32 6.59
C HIS A 46 14.48 10.63 5.23
N VAL A 47 15.63 10.49 4.58
CA VAL A 47 15.79 9.77 3.31
C VAL A 47 16.56 8.47 3.53
N TRP A 48 16.17 7.46 2.78
CA TRP A 48 16.64 6.09 2.87
C TRP A 48 17.32 5.70 1.57
N THR A 49 18.50 5.10 1.67
CA THR A 49 19.27 4.59 0.52
C THR A 49 19.06 3.10 0.39
N PHE A 50 18.55 2.66 -0.75
CA PHE A 50 18.31 1.25 -1.05
C PHE A 50 19.59 0.66 -1.63
N LYS A 51 20.23 -0.23 -0.89
CA LYS A 51 21.51 -0.83 -1.24
C LYS A 51 21.32 -2.16 -1.95
N ARG A 52 22.30 -2.53 -2.78
CA ARG A 52 22.27 -3.81 -3.53
C ARG A 52 22.40 -5.03 -2.65
N ASP A 53 22.98 -4.87 -1.46
CA ASP A 53 23.09 -5.94 -0.46
C ASP A 53 21.75 -6.26 0.24
N GLY A 54 20.66 -5.58 -0.12
CA GLY A 54 19.34 -5.73 0.49
C GLY A 54 19.13 -4.85 1.71
N THR A 55 20.10 -4.06 2.14
CA THR A 55 19.91 -3.12 3.24
C THR A 55 19.22 -1.84 2.79
N ILE A 56 18.39 -1.26 3.66
CA ILE A 56 17.77 0.06 3.46
C ILE A 56 18.34 0.98 4.53
N ARG A 57 19.10 2.02 4.14
CA ARG A 57 19.95 2.77 5.07
C ARG A 57 19.53 4.21 5.27
N TRP A 58 19.44 4.63 6.53
CA TRP A 58 19.38 6.04 6.92
C TRP A 58 20.74 6.42 7.50
N ARG A 59 21.46 7.31 6.81
CA ARG A 59 22.88 7.61 7.08
C ARG A 59 23.72 6.32 7.06
N ASP A 60 24.41 6.02 8.14
CA ASP A 60 25.25 4.84 8.37
C ASP A 60 24.49 3.67 9.02
N LYS A 61 23.20 3.84 9.33
CA LYS A 61 22.36 2.84 10.01
C LYS A 61 21.39 2.15 9.05
N CYS A 62 21.01 0.94 9.39
CA CYS A 62 20.07 0.12 8.62
C CYS A 62 18.67 0.11 9.24
N LEU A 63 17.66 0.06 8.36
CA LEU A 63 16.28 -0.29 8.70
C LEU A 63 16.27 -1.72 9.23
N THR A 64 15.92 -1.89 10.50
CA THR A 64 16.07 -3.17 11.20
C THR A 64 14.82 -3.50 11.98
N ALA A 65 14.34 -4.74 11.88
CA ALA A 65 13.33 -5.26 12.80
C ALA A 65 14.03 -5.99 13.96
N ILE A 66 13.66 -5.67 15.19
CA ILE A 66 14.01 -6.47 16.37
C ILE A 66 12.85 -7.43 16.63
N LYS A 67 13.11 -8.73 16.49
CA LYS A 67 12.13 -9.79 16.78
C LYS A 67 11.92 -9.89 18.29
N ASN A 68 10.75 -9.45 18.76
CA ASN A 68 10.35 -9.67 20.15
C ASN A 68 9.64 -11.01 20.23
N PHE A 69 10.33 -12.02 20.76
CA PHE A 69 9.69 -13.29 21.09
C PHE A 69 8.83 -13.08 22.34
N THR A 70 7.54 -12.76 22.15
CA THR A 70 6.59 -12.78 23.26
C THR A 70 6.24 -14.24 23.55
N ASN A 71 6.73 -14.77 24.67
CA ASN A 71 6.21 -16.01 25.26
C ASN A 71 4.82 -15.77 25.88
N GLN A 72 3.86 -15.26 25.10
CA GLN A 72 2.47 -15.11 25.56
C GLN A 72 1.65 -16.27 24.99
N ALA A 73 1.32 -17.21 25.89
CA ALA A 73 0.42 -18.31 25.61
C ALA A 73 -0.90 -17.77 25.04
N PRO A 74 -1.46 -18.38 23.97
CA PRO A 74 -2.75 -17.96 23.42
C PRO A 74 -3.82 -18.10 24.51
N GLN A 75 -4.50 -17.00 24.84
CA GLN A 75 -5.74 -17.09 25.59
C GLN A 75 -6.78 -17.79 24.70
N GLN A 76 -7.00 -19.05 25.06
CA GLN A 76 -8.06 -19.97 24.63
C GLN A 76 -9.08 -19.40 23.63
N GLN A 77 -8.92 -19.76 22.36
CA GLN A 77 -10.06 -20.10 21.53
C GLN A 77 -9.71 -21.27 20.59
N SER A 78 -10.70 -22.14 20.48
CA SER A 78 -10.61 -23.53 20.04
C SER A 78 -10.29 -23.71 18.56
N SER A 79 -9.46 -24.73 18.30
CA SER A 79 -9.39 -25.58 17.10
C SER A 79 -8.99 -24.93 15.77
N ASN A 80 -7.71 -24.96 15.45
CA ASN A 80 -7.08 -25.94 14.54
C ASN A 80 -5.59 -25.57 14.40
N ASN A 81 -4.76 -26.58 14.19
CA ASN A 81 -3.30 -26.46 14.14
C ASN A 81 -2.82 -25.39 13.15
N ASP A 82 -2.24 -24.33 13.69
CA ASP A 82 -1.06 -23.62 13.19
C ASP A 82 -0.46 -22.92 14.41
N ASP A 83 0.83 -23.15 14.69
CA ASP A 83 1.59 -22.40 15.68
C ASP A 83 1.73 -20.96 15.15
N ASP A 84 0.66 -20.15 15.25
CA ASP A 84 0.66 -18.73 14.91
C ASP A 84 1.38 -17.96 16.02
N GLN A 85 2.70 -18.12 16.05
CA GLN A 85 3.58 -17.33 16.87
C GLN A 85 3.60 -15.92 16.29
N THR A 86 2.71 -15.04 16.76
CA THR A 86 2.66 -13.65 16.30
C THR A 86 3.96 -12.94 16.67
N ILE A 87 4.89 -12.84 15.71
CA ILE A 87 6.15 -12.12 15.90
C ILE A 87 5.85 -10.62 15.86
N MET A 88 5.64 -9.99 17.00
CA MET A 88 5.56 -8.54 17.08
C MET A 88 6.96 -7.93 17.05
N SER A 89 7.49 -7.71 15.85
CA SER A 89 8.81 -7.09 15.70
C SER A 89 8.70 -5.57 15.72
N THR A 90 9.61 -4.90 16.42
CA THR A 90 9.69 -3.42 16.43
C THR A 90 10.71 -2.95 15.42
N MET A 91 10.36 -1.94 14.61
CA MET A 91 11.29 -1.33 13.66
C MET A 91 12.16 -0.27 14.34
N VAL A 92 13.46 -0.39 14.11
CA VAL A 92 14.49 0.47 14.67
C VAL A 92 15.54 0.77 13.61
N ILE A 93 16.36 1.78 13.85
CA ILE A 93 17.67 1.87 13.20
C ILE A 93 18.68 1.03 13.97
N TYR A 94 19.58 0.36 13.25
CA TYR A 94 20.65 -0.43 13.88
C TYR A 94 21.91 -0.47 13.02
N ASN A 95 23.03 -0.87 13.62
CA ASN A 95 24.28 -1.12 12.91
C ASN A 95 24.10 -2.19 11.82
N CYS A 96 24.44 -1.83 10.59
CA CYS A 96 24.33 -2.67 9.40
C CYS A 96 25.22 -3.93 9.41
N THR A 97 26.28 -3.97 10.22
CA THR A 97 27.19 -5.12 10.29
C THR A 97 26.79 -6.12 11.38
N SER A 98 25.67 -5.89 12.07
CA SER A 98 25.21 -6.79 13.13
C SER A 98 24.82 -8.15 12.54
N THR A 99 25.26 -9.22 13.21
CA THR A 99 24.93 -10.60 12.85
C THR A 99 24.03 -11.26 13.89
N ALA A 100 23.37 -10.47 14.74
CA ALA A 100 22.53 -10.99 15.80
C ALA A 100 21.27 -11.68 15.21
N PRO A 101 20.97 -12.93 15.60
CA PRO A 101 19.93 -13.74 14.95
C PRO A 101 18.49 -13.26 15.18
N TYR A 102 18.28 -12.40 16.17
CA TYR A 102 16.99 -11.77 16.46
C TYR A 102 16.76 -10.47 15.66
N LEU A 103 17.70 -10.08 14.79
CA LEU A 103 17.58 -8.91 13.92
C LEU A 103 17.27 -9.31 12.49
N THR A 104 16.40 -8.52 11.86
CA THR A 104 16.11 -8.58 10.43
C THR A 104 16.58 -7.28 9.78
N ILE A 105 17.54 -7.33 8.87
CA ILE A 105 18.25 -6.16 8.32
C ILE A 105 18.18 -6.12 6.78
N TYR A 106 17.91 -7.26 6.13
CA TYR A 106 17.79 -7.33 4.67
C TYR A 106 16.32 -7.34 4.23
N TRP A 107 16.01 -6.45 3.29
CA TRP A 107 14.67 -6.14 2.83
C TRP A 107 14.60 -6.08 1.31
N ASN A 108 13.42 -6.38 0.78
CA ASN A 108 13.10 -6.21 -0.62
C ASN A 108 11.85 -5.35 -0.78
N VAL A 109 11.89 -4.39 -1.70
CA VAL A 109 10.71 -3.62 -2.10
C VAL A 109 10.06 -4.35 -3.27
N THR A 110 8.89 -4.94 -3.04
CA THR A 110 8.20 -5.71 -4.07
C THR A 110 7.46 -4.79 -5.05
N THR A 111 7.12 -5.32 -6.22
CA THR A 111 6.33 -4.58 -7.23
C THR A 111 4.92 -4.24 -6.76
N ASN A 112 4.42 -4.88 -5.70
CA ASN A 112 3.13 -4.55 -5.11
C ASN A 112 3.21 -3.37 -4.12
N GLY A 113 4.42 -2.88 -3.81
CA GLY A 113 4.66 -1.79 -2.87
C GLY A 113 4.88 -2.24 -1.42
N SER A 114 5.00 -3.53 -1.13
CA SER A 114 5.37 -3.99 0.22
C SER A 114 6.89 -4.04 0.39
N ILE A 115 7.37 -3.76 1.60
CA ILE A 115 8.77 -3.91 1.99
C ILE A 115 8.86 -5.16 2.86
N VAL A 116 9.40 -6.24 2.31
CA VAL A 116 9.39 -7.59 2.91
C VAL A 116 10.78 -8.03 3.30
N SER A 117 10.91 -8.87 4.32
CA SER A 117 12.18 -9.43 4.74
C SER A 117 12.76 -10.36 3.67
N LEU A 118 14.08 -10.35 3.54
CA LEU A 118 14.85 -11.34 2.76
C LEU A 118 15.42 -12.47 3.64
N GLN A 119 15.26 -12.36 4.97
CA GLN A 119 15.83 -13.29 5.95
C GLN A 119 14.78 -14.14 6.66
N ASP A 120 13.58 -13.59 6.82
CA ASP A 120 12.48 -14.18 7.56
C ASP A 120 11.29 -14.31 6.62
N ASP A 121 10.68 -15.48 6.62
CA ASP A 121 9.50 -15.74 5.83
C ASP A 121 8.32 -14.90 6.34
N ASP A 122 7.49 -14.45 5.41
CA ASP A 122 6.23 -13.76 5.66
C ASP A 122 6.32 -12.43 6.45
N LEU A 123 7.50 -11.85 6.66
CA LEU A 123 7.64 -10.62 7.45
C LEU A 123 7.64 -9.35 6.58
N SER A 124 6.82 -8.34 6.93
CA SER A 124 6.74 -7.08 6.18
C SER A 124 6.65 -5.83 7.07
N LEU A 125 7.23 -4.73 6.59
CA LEU A 125 7.16 -3.42 7.23
C LEU A 125 5.69 -2.95 7.33
N THR A 126 5.26 -2.60 8.54
CA THR A 126 3.87 -2.29 8.85
C THR A 126 3.74 -1.00 9.65
N ALA A 127 2.73 -0.19 9.28
CA ALA A 127 2.27 0.98 10.03
C ALA A 127 0.97 0.65 10.78
N PRO A 128 1.03 0.19 12.04
CA PRO A 128 -0.15 -0.36 12.73
C PRO A 128 -1.22 0.70 13.00
N ALA A 129 -0.83 1.97 13.15
CA ALA A 129 -1.73 3.12 13.30
C ALA A 129 -1.27 4.31 12.44
N GLY A 130 -1.93 5.47 12.60
CA GLY A 130 -1.58 6.71 11.91
C GLY A 130 -0.36 7.42 12.50
N GLN A 131 -0.31 8.74 12.37
CA GLN A 131 0.82 9.57 12.77
C GLN A 131 1.32 9.32 14.21
N GLY A 132 2.63 9.31 14.37
CA GLY A 132 3.33 9.09 15.64
C GLY A 132 3.44 7.61 16.05
N THR A 133 2.84 6.68 15.31
CA THR A 133 2.96 5.25 15.63
C THR A 133 4.39 4.75 15.43
N THR A 134 4.83 3.83 16.28
CA THR A 134 6.06 3.07 16.03
C THR A 134 5.79 2.02 14.96
N LEU A 135 6.65 1.95 13.94
CA LEU A 135 6.54 0.95 12.90
C LEU A 135 6.90 -0.44 13.43
N THR A 136 6.25 -1.45 12.89
CA THR A 136 6.43 -2.86 13.24
C THR A 136 6.83 -3.65 12.00
N ALA A 137 7.31 -4.87 12.21
CA ALA A 137 7.31 -5.88 11.15
C ALA A 137 6.34 -6.99 11.56
N GLU A 138 5.39 -7.28 10.67
CA GLU A 138 4.25 -8.18 10.90
C GLU A 138 4.08 -9.13 9.70
N ASN A 139 3.27 -10.18 9.88
CA ASN A 139 2.95 -11.13 8.82
C ASN A 139 2.37 -10.42 7.59
N THR A 140 2.72 -10.88 6.39
CA THR A 140 2.39 -10.19 5.15
C THR A 140 0.94 -10.46 4.78
N ALA A 141 0.07 -9.49 5.04
CA ALA A 141 -1.37 -9.57 4.79
C ALA A 141 -1.82 -8.67 3.62
N LEU A 142 -0.87 -8.06 2.89
CA LEU A 142 -1.12 -7.10 1.81
C LEU A 142 -2.10 -5.99 2.19
N ASN A 143 -2.09 -5.60 3.46
CA ASN A 143 -2.85 -4.49 4.02
C ASN A 143 -2.39 -3.16 3.41
N SER A 144 -3.24 -2.14 3.41
CA SER A 144 -2.80 -0.77 3.05
C SER A 144 -1.83 -0.22 4.11
N SER A 145 -1.89 -0.67 5.37
CA SER A 145 -0.86 -0.41 6.38
C SER A 145 0.52 -1.01 6.07
N GLN A 146 0.61 -1.92 5.08
CA GLN A 146 1.83 -2.59 4.61
C GLN A 146 2.24 -2.18 3.20
N ALA A 147 1.67 -1.07 2.71
CA ALA A 147 1.93 -0.51 1.40
C ALA A 147 2.78 0.76 1.51
N TRP A 148 3.83 0.80 0.70
CA TRP A 148 4.87 1.80 0.74
C TRP A 148 5.30 2.19 -0.68
N LEU A 149 5.70 3.43 -0.84
CA LEU A 149 6.26 3.98 -2.06
C LEU A 149 7.57 4.70 -1.77
N PRO A 150 8.70 4.17 -2.24
CA PRO A 150 9.95 4.92 -2.30
C PRO A 150 9.80 6.09 -3.29
N THR A 151 9.70 7.32 -2.79
CA THR A 151 9.51 8.51 -3.64
C THR A 151 9.95 9.79 -2.93
N ASN A 152 10.38 10.78 -3.70
CA ASN A 152 10.55 12.16 -3.22
C ASN A 152 9.34 13.05 -3.52
N HIS A 153 8.38 12.56 -4.29
CA HIS A 153 7.08 13.18 -4.55
C HIS A 153 6.02 12.49 -3.68
N TYR A 154 5.88 12.96 -2.44
CA TYR A 154 5.06 12.31 -1.41
C TYR A 154 3.60 12.82 -1.35
N GLN A 155 3.25 13.86 -2.11
CA GLN A 155 1.86 14.30 -2.21
C GLN A 155 1.01 13.26 -2.98
N PRO A 156 -0.21 12.94 -2.52
CA PRO A 156 -1.09 12.03 -3.23
C PRO A 156 -1.36 12.49 -4.66
N PHE A 157 -1.32 11.54 -5.60
CA PHE A 157 -1.57 11.84 -7.00
C PHE A 157 -3.06 12.08 -7.22
N ARG A 158 -3.43 13.31 -7.60
CA ARG A 158 -4.84 13.66 -7.87
C ARG A 158 -5.18 13.37 -9.33
N ALA A 159 -6.21 12.55 -9.55
CA ALA A 159 -6.61 12.10 -10.87
C ALA A 159 -8.13 11.99 -11.04
N ALA A 160 -8.57 11.98 -12.29
CA ALA A 160 -9.87 11.44 -12.67
C ALA A 160 -9.70 9.97 -13.08
N LEU A 161 -10.51 9.05 -12.55
CA LEU A 161 -10.38 7.63 -12.86
C LEU A 161 -11.36 7.25 -13.96
N SER A 162 -10.87 6.85 -15.13
CA SER A 162 -11.71 6.51 -16.29
C SER A 162 -11.71 5.02 -16.60
N ASP A 163 -12.90 4.46 -16.84
CA ASP A 163 -13.05 3.16 -17.50
C ASP A 163 -12.93 3.36 -19.01
N ILE A 164 -11.79 2.93 -19.57
CA ILE A 164 -11.46 3.09 -20.99
C ILE A 164 -12.54 2.47 -21.88
N ARG A 165 -13.14 1.34 -21.47
CA ARG A 165 -14.13 0.63 -22.29
C ARG A 165 -15.44 1.40 -22.41
N SER A 166 -15.86 2.06 -21.34
CA SER A 166 -17.07 2.88 -21.38
C SER A 166 -16.77 4.35 -21.67
N ALA A 167 -15.53 4.81 -21.66
CA ALA A 167 -15.21 6.24 -21.61
C ALA A 167 -15.99 6.96 -20.48
N GLY A 168 -16.32 6.22 -19.42
CA GLY A 168 -16.97 6.73 -18.22
C GLY A 168 -15.92 7.08 -17.18
N PHE A 169 -16.31 7.90 -16.22
CA PHE A 169 -15.48 8.30 -15.09
C PHE A 169 -16.12 7.81 -13.80
N LEU A 170 -15.29 7.29 -12.90
CA LEU A 170 -15.69 6.99 -11.54
C LEU A 170 -15.95 8.30 -10.80
N ARG A 171 -17.14 8.41 -10.21
CA ARG A 171 -17.57 9.59 -9.45
C ARG A 171 -18.33 9.20 -8.20
N LEU A 172 -18.39 10.15 -7.27
CA LEU A 172 -19.40 10.15 -6.22
C LEU A 172 -20.70 10.70 -6.78
N LYS A 173 -21.80 9.99 -6.56
CA LYS A 173 -23.13 10.47 -6.91
C LYS A 173 -23.46 11.70 -6.07
N GLU A 174 -23.98 12.76 -6.70
CA GLU A 174 -24.45 13.96 -6.01
C GLU A 174 -25.48 13.61 -4.91
N GLY A 175 -25.33 14.22 -3.73
CA GLY A 175 -26.15 13.97 -2.54
C GLY A 175 -25.39 13.20 -1.45
N ASP A 176 -25.49 11.87 -1.46
CA ASP A 176 -25.05 10.98 -0.37
C ASP A 176 -23.50 10.93 -0.20
N GLY A 177 -22.72 11.34 -1.20
CA GLY A 177 -21.26 11.46 -1.10
C GLY A 177 -20.50 10.14 -0.87
N ARG A 178 -21.20 9.00 -0.73
CA ARG A 178 -20.63 7.65 -0.54
C ARG A 178 -21.02 6.66 -1.64
N VAL A 179 -22.01 7.00 -2.45
CA VAL A 179 -22.47 6.14 -3.55
C VAL A 179 -21.58 6.37 -4.77
N LEU A 180 -20.94 5.30 -5.23
CA LEU A 180 -20.08 5.32 -6.41
C LEU A 180 -20.87 5.01 -7.68
N VAL A 181 -20.59 5.77 -8.73
CA VAL A 181 -21.19 5.61 -10.06
C VAL A 181 -20.13 5.75 -11.15
N ILE A 182 -20.39 5.12 -12.30
CA ILE A 182 -19.61 5.32 -13.52
C ILE A 182 -20.45 6.13 -14.49
N GLU A 183 -20.02 7.35 -14.78
CA GLU A 183 -20.78 8.28 -15.60
C GLU A 183 -19.98 8.75 -16.81
N ARG A 184 -20.65 8.81 -17.96
CA ARG A 184 -20.09 9.50 -19.12
C ARG A 184 -20.29 10.99 -18.95
N LEU A 185 -19.23 11.74 -19.22
CA LEU A 185 -19.30 13.19 -19.22
C LEU A 185 -20.19 13.68 -20.36
N ARG A 186 -21.06 14.66 -20.06
CA ARG A 186 -21.83 15.36 -21.09
C ARG A 186 -20.91 16.30 -21.86
N ASN A 187 -21.28 16.62 -23.09
CA ASN A 187 -20.49 17.53 -23.91
C ASN A 187 -20.33 18.89 -23.19
N GLY A 188 -19.10 19.41 -23.13
CA GLY A 188 -18.75 20.63 -22.38
C GLY A 188 -18.54 20.46 -20.87
N SER A 189 -18.73 19.27 -20.30
CA SER A 189 -18.39 19.01 -18.88
C SER A 189 -16.87 18.97 -18.67
N LYS A 190 -16.40 19.60 -17.58
CA LYS A 190 -15.00 19.53 -17.16
C LYS A 190 -14.70 18.20 -16.48
N ILE A 191 -13.58 17.59 -16.82
CA ILE A 191 -13.00 16.47 -16.08
C ILE A 191 -12.46 17.03 -14.75
N THR A 192 -12.88 16.45 -13.64
CA THR A 192 -12.47 16.85 -12.29
C THR A 192 -11.61 15.76 -11.66
N ARG A 193 -10.50 16.15 -11.03
CA ARG A 193 -9.59 15.25 -10.33
C ARG A 193 -10.15 14.95 -8.94
N GLU A 194 -11.20 14.13 -8.89
CA GLU A 194 -11.96 13.82 -7.68
C GLU A 194 -11.28 12.77 -6.79
N TRP A 195 -10.25 12.07 -7.29
CA TRP A 195 -9.59 10.99 -6.55
C TRP A 195 -8.15 11.34 -6.22
N ALA A 196 -7.77 11.14 -4.98
CA ALA A 196 -6.39 11.15 -4.51
C ALA A 196 -5.90 9.70 -4.36
N ILE A 197 -4.86 9.34 -5.12
CA ILE A 197 -4.20 8.04 -5.03
C ILE A 197 -3.03 8.19 -4.08
N TYR A 198 -3.08 7.49 -2.95
CA TYR A 198 -2.09 7.59 -1.89
C TYR A 198 -0.98 6.53 -2.03
N PRO A 199 0.23 6.82 -1.49
CA PRO A 199 1.35 5.88 -1.40
C PRO A 199 1.05 4.54 -0.71
N ASP A 200 0.07 4.50 0.19
CA ASP A 200 -0.43 3.29 0.86
C ASP A 200 -1.38 2.44 -0.01
N GLY A 201 -1.52 2.78 -1.29
CA GLY A 201 -2.41 2.09 -2.22
C GLY A 201 -3.90 2.38 -1.99
N THR A 202 -4.25 3.30 -1.09
CA THR A 202 -5.64 3.74 -0.95
C THR A 202 -6.03 4.74 -2.03
N ILE A 203 -7.29 4.70 -2.43
CA ILE A 203 -7.89 5.69 -3.34
C ILE A 203 -8.95 6.45 -2.54
N ARG A 204 -8.78 7.76 -2.41
CA ARG A 204 -9.58 8.60 -1.51
C ARG A 204 -10.30 9.69 -2.28
N PRO A 205 -11.56 10.01 -2.01
CA PRO A 205 -12.21 11.16 -2.61
C PRO A 205 -11.55 12.45 -2.09
N VAL A 206 -11.24 13.38 -3.00
CA VAL A 206 -10.59 14.66 -2.65
C VAL A 206 -11.44 15.50 -1.69
N SER A 207 -12.77 15.32 -1.71
CA SER A 207 -13.69 15.95 -0.78
C SER A 207 -13.66 15.36 0.64
N ALA A 208 -13.12 14.16 0.84
CA ALA A 208 -13.08 13.47 2.13
C ALA A 208 -11.87 12.51 2.22
N LEU A 209 -10.68 13.06 2.45
CA LEU A 209 -9.41 12.31 2.47
C LEU A 209 -9.25 11.30 3.63
N HIS A 210 -10.20 11.26 4.57
CA HIS A 210 -10.27 10.25 5.62
C HIS A 210 -11.06 9.00 5.18
N GLN A 211 -11.64 9.02 3.98
CA GLN A 211 -12.43 7.91 3.44
C GLN A 211 -11.70 7.24 2.27
N CYS A 212 -11.91 5.95 2.14
CA CYS A 212 -11.18 5.06 1.27
C CYS A 212 -12.14 4.24 0.41
N PHE A 213 -11.76 4.07 -0.85
CA PHE A 213 -12.36 3.12 -1.79
C PHE A 213 -12.16 1.70 -1.25
N THR A 214 -13.25 1.07 -0.83
CA THR A 214 -13.22 -0.13 0.03
C THR A 214 -14.02 -1.26 -0.58
N LEU A 215 -13.41 -2.44 -0.65
CA LEU A 215 -14.07 -3.68 -1.02
C LEU A 215 -15.00 -4.15 0.12
N THR A 216 -16.28 -4.42 -0.16
CA THR A 216 -17.19 -4.89 0.91
C THR A 216 -16.87 -6.31 1.38
N LEU A 217 -16.88 -6.52 2.69
CA LEU A 217 -16.86 -7.83 3.34
C LEU A 217 -18.15 -8.61 3.07
N GLY A 218 -18.07 -9.94 2.87
CA GLY A 218 -19.24 -10.78 2.60
C GLY A 218 -18.91 -12.05 1.80
N LYS A 219 -19.83 -13.03 1.83
CA LYS A 219 -19.69 -14.40 1.27
C LYS A 219 -19.12 -14.40 -0.14
N VAL A 220 -18.46 -15.52 -0.48
CA VAL A 220 -17.80 -15.84 -1.75
C VAL A 220 -18.75 -15.64 -2.94
N GLU A 221 -18.92 -14.40 -3.35
CA GLU A 221 -19.56 -14.04 -4.60
C GLU A 221 -18.48 -13.80 -5.65
N LEU A 222 -18.80 -14.17 -6.89
CA LEU A 222 -17.95 -13.88 -8.05
C LEU A 222 -17.71 -12.38 -8.22
N GLU A 223 -18.58 -11.55 -7.63
CA GLU A 223 -18.54 -10.09 -7.66
C GLU A 223 -18.74 -9.55 -6.23
N LYS A 224 -17.93 -8.57 -5.83
CA LYS A 224 -18.07 -7.82 -4.57
C LYS A 224 -18.40 -6.36 -4.87
N ARG A 225 -19.13 -5.71 -3.97
CA ARG A 225 -19.37 -4.26 -4.10
C ARG A 225 -18.12 -3.49 -3.71
N VAL A 226 -18.01 -2.29 -4.27
CA VAL A 226 -17.02 -1.31 -3.85
C VAL A 226 -17.75 -0.08 -3.33
N VAL A 227 -17.33 0.40 -2.17
CA VAL A 227 -17.97 1.48 -1.40
C VAL A 227 -16.94 2.49 -0.92
N ILE A 228 -17.39 3.56 -0.26
CA ILE A 228 -16.54 4.53 0.41
C ILE A 228 -16.76 4.39 1.92
N GLU A 229 -15.70 4.07 2.65
CA GLU A 229 -15.69 3.85 4.11
C GLU A 229 -14.50 4.56 4.74
N ASP A 230 -14.51 4.76 6.05
CA ASP A 230 -13.38 5.38 6.74
C ASP A 230 -12.11 4.54 6.59
N CYS A 231 -10.98 5.21 6.35
CA CYS A 231 -9.70 4.54 6.14
C CYS A 231 -9.23 3.87 7.44
N ASN A 232 -8.96 2.57 7.39
CA ASN A 232 -8.59 1.76 8.55
C ASN A 232 -7.25 1.02 8.38
N GLY A 233 -6.68 1.02 7.18
CA GLY A 233 -5.40 0.36 6.90
C GLY A 233 -5.53 -1.11 6.45
N SER A 234 -6.73 -1.62 6.25
CA SER A 234 -6.96 -3.02 5.89
C SER A 234 -6.64 -3.33 4.42
N TYR A 235 -6.60 -4.62 4.07
CA TYR A 235 -6.36 -5.08 2.71
C TYR A 235 -7.50 -4.71 1.76
N GLU A 236 -8.75 -4.59 2.22
CA GLU A 236 -9.92 -4.22 1.40
C GLU A 236 -9.80 -2.80 0.82
N GLN A 237 -8.94 -1.98 1.40
CA GLN A 237 -8.70 -0.59 1.02
C GLN A 237 -7.45 -0.41 0.17
N ARG A 238 -6.65 -1.46 -0.02
CA ARG A 238 -5.47 -1.43 -0.88
C ARG A 238 -5.85 -1.74 -2.32
N TRP A 239 -5.43 -0.88 -3.24
CA TRP A 239 -5.65 -1.02 -4.66
C TRP A 239 -4.35 -0.73 -5.42
N MET A 240 -4.19 -1.39 -6.56
CA MET A 240 -3.00 -1.26 -7.40
C MET A 240 -3.39 -1.15 -8.87
N PHE A 241 -2.90 -0.10 -9.52
CA PHE A 241 -2.87 -0.02 -10.98
C PHE A 241 -1.78 -0.95 -11.51
N ARG A 242 -2.18 -1.93 -12.31
CA ARG A 242 -1.29 -2.88 -12.97
C ARG A 242 -0.96 -2.39 -14.38
N SER A 243 0.21 -2.75 -14.90
CA SER A 243 0.65 -2.40 -16.26
C SER A 243 -0.27 -2.92 -17.37
N ASN A 244 -1.09 -3.92 -17.09
CA ASN A 244 -2.12 -4.44 -18.00
C ASN A 244 -3.44 -3.62 -17.98
N GLY A 245 -3.47 -2.51 -17.25
CA GLY A 245 -4.62 -1.61 -17.14
C GLY A 245 -5.66 -2.01 -16.09
N TYR A 246 -5.45 -3.10 -15.35
CA TYR A 246 -6.34 -3.46 -14.24
C TYR A 246 -6.08 -2.58 -13.01
N LEU A 247 -7.15 -2.16 -12.36
CA LEU A 247 -7.11 -1.68 -10.98
C LEU A 247 -7.52 -2.85 -10.07
N MET A 248 -6.56 -3.39 -9.33
CA MET A 248 -6.68 -4.66 -8.62
C MET A 248 -6.56 -4.48 -7.11
N ASN A 249 -7.37 -5.21 -6.35
CA ASN A 249 -7.12 -5.42 -4.93
C ASN A 249 -6.16 -6.62 -4.79
N PRO A 250 -4.94 -6.43 -4.26
CA PRO A 250 -3.88 -7.43 -4.36
C PRO A 250 -4.17 -8.69 -3.54
N GLU A 251 -4.75 -8.54 -2.35
CA GLU A 251 -5.05 -9.67 -1.47
C GLU A 251 -6.17 -10.57 -2.03
N SER A 252 -7.29 -9.97 -2.44
CA SER A 252 -8.40 -10.76 -3.00
C SER A 252 -8.19 -11.21 -4.45
N GLY A 253 -7.21 -10.62 -5.16
CA GLY A 253 -6.99 -10.82 -6.60
C GLY A 253 -8.11 -10.31 -7.50
N LEU A 254 -9.11 -9.61 -6.95
CA LEU A 254 -10.24 -9.06 -7.72
C LEU A 254 -9.83 -7.77 -8.43
N ILE A 255 -10.36 -7.59 -9.64
CA ILE A 255 -10.18 -6.40 -10.45
C ILE A 255 -11.44 -5.53 -10.42
N LEU A 256 -11.25 -4.21 -10.43
CA LEU A 256 -12.33 -3.25 -10.54
C LEU A 256 -13.01 -3.40 -11.90
N SER A 257 -14.32 -3.55 -11.85
CA SER A 257 -15.21 -3.75 -12.97
C SER A 257 -16.46 -2.88 -12.81
N VAL A 258 -17.37 -2.99 -13.77
CA VAL A 258 -18.59 -2.19 -13.83
C VAL A 258 -19.78 -3.11 -14.03
N ARG A 259 -20.74 -3.01 -13.12
CA ARG A 259 -22.05 -3.66 -13.24
C ARG A 259 -23.04 -2.66 -13.79
N LYS A 260 -23.73 -3.03 -14.87
CA LYS A 260 -24.77 -2.22 -15.49
C LYS A 260 -26.13 -2.71 -15.02
N ASN A 261 -26.92 -1.82 -14.42
CA ASN A 261 -28.32 -2.06 -14.07
C ASN A 261 -29.20 -0.98 -14.73
N GLY A 262 -29.81 -1.30 -15.86
CA GLY A 262 -30.51 -0.33 -16.71
C GLY A 262 -29.57 0.76 -17.22
N SER A 263 -29.87 2.02 -16.90
CA SER A 263 -29.05 3.19 -17.21
C SER A 263 -27.93 3.46 -16.19
N VAL A 264 -27.98 2.83 -15.02
CA VAL A 264 -27.01 3.04 -13.93
C VAL A 264 -25.85 2.07 -14.08
N SER A 265 -24.63 2.58 -13.97
CA SER A 265 -23.40 1.79 -13.97
C SER A 265 -22.70 1.98 -12.63
N THR A 266 -22.47 0.90 -11.90
CA THR A 266 -21.82 0.95 -10.57
C THR A 266 -20.51 0.17 -10.57
N PRO A 267 -19.50 0.63 -9.81
CA PRO A 267 -18.28 -0.14 -9.64
C PRO A 267 -18.54 -1.38 -8.78
N ILE A 268 -17.91 -2.47 -9.19
CA ILE A 268 -17.84 -3.74 -8.45
C ILE A 268 -16.43 -4.29 -8.61
N ALA A 269 -16.01 -5.21 -7.76
CA ALA A 269 -14.78 -5.96 -7.94
C ALA A 269 -15.11 -7.41 -8.29
N ARG A 270 -14.39 -8.02 -9.23
CA ARG A 270 -14.64 -9.41 -9.61
C ARG A 270 -13.38 -10.09 -10.10
N ARG A 271 -13.40 -11.43 -10.22
CA ARG A 271 -12.27 -12.15 -10.83
C ARG A 271 -12.10 -11.75 -12.29
N PRO A 272 -10.86 -11.69 -12.81
CA PRO A 272 -10.63 -11.49 -14.24
C PRO A 272 -11.35 -12.56 -15.08
N LEU A 273 -12.14 -12.13 -16.05
CA LEU A 273 -12.90 -12.99 -16.96
C LEU A 273 -12.24 -13.08 -18.35
N GLY A 274 -11.12 -12.38 -18.55
CA GLY A 274 -10.38 -12.32 -19.81
C GLY A 274 -10.58 -11.00 -20.56
N LYS A 275 -9.63 -10.69 -21.45
CA LYS A 275 -9.45 -9.34 -22.04
C LYS A 275 -10.75 -8.69 -22.52
N LEU A 276 -11.62 -9.40 -23.23
CA LEU A 276 -12.85 -8.82 -23.82
C LEU A 276 -13.93 -8.44 -22.80
N LYS A 277 -13.94 -9.06 -21.61
CA LYS A 277 -14.98 -8.87 -20.59
C LYS A 277 -14.52 -8.00 -19.41
N ASP A 278 -13.21 -7.78 -19.29
CA ASP A 278 -12.61 -7.03 -18.18
C ASP A 278 -12.60 -5.52 -18.46
N ARG A 279 -12.52 -4.73 -17.40
CA ARG A 279 -12.46 -3.26 -17.46
C ARG A 279 -11.02 -2.79 -17.28
N TYR A 280 -10.71 -1.66 -17.90
CA TYR A 280 -9.38 -1.07 -17.86
C TYR A 280 -9.50 0.35 -17.35
N TRP A 281 -8.62 0.70 -16.42
CA TRP A 281 -8.68 1.95 -15.68
C TRP A 281 -7.43 2.77 -15.91
N LEU A 282 -7.64 4.04 -16.24
CA LEU A 282 -6.54 5.00 -16.34
C LEU A 282 -6.80 6.17 -15.39
N PRO A 283 -5.77 6.56 -14.60
CA PRO A 283 -5.81 7.80 -13.87
C PRO A 283 -5.40 8.95 -14.81
N TRP A 284 -6.33 9.84 -15.10
CA TRP A 284 -6.14 11.02 -15.96
C TRP A 284 -5.70 12.24 -15.15
N LEU A 285 -4.73 12.96 -15.72
CA LEU A 285 -4.35 14.32 -15.33
C LEU A 285 -5.38 15.34 -15.82
#